data_AF-A0A176YYY9-F1
#
_entry.id   AF-A0A176YYY9-F1
#
_cell.length_a   1.000
_cell.length_b   1.000
_cell.length_c   1.000
_cell.angle_alpha   90.00
_cell.angle_beta   90.00
_cell.angle_gamma   90.00
#
_symmetry.space_group_name_H-M   'P 1'
#
loop_
_entity.id
_entity.type
_entity.pdbx_description
1 polymer ?
#
loop_
_entity_poly.entity_id
_entity_poly.type
_entity_poly.pdbx_seq_one_letter_code
_entity_poly.pdbx_strand_id
1 'polypeptide(L)'
;MHRYVARANVDHYIARLNGSDLTPYNRSTITKMLIAEEDKLSHDLEHLDFAENRAANGRARVDHVRNLREGFAFGTSEREQADRLLVNIENLQIRLEEFCHRLREKINSRGL
;
A
#
# COMPACT_ATOMS: atom_id res chain seq x y z
N MET A 1 10.06 8.22 20.20
CA MET A 1 9.57 6.83 20.36
C MET A 1 8.38 6.52 19.45
N HIS A 2 7.26 7.26 19.53
CA HIS A 2 6.04 6.95 18.76
C HIS A 2 6.19 6.93 17.23
N ARG A 3 7.00 7.82 16.63
CA ARG A 3 7.22 7.88 15.17
C ARG A 3 7.90 6.62 14.59
N TYR A 4 8.92 6.10 15.25
CA TYR A 4 9.64 4.89 14.81
C TYR A 4 8.75 3.65 14.87
N VAL A 5 7.94 3.55 15.92
CA VAL A 5 6.96 2.46 16.09
C VAL A 5 5.90 2.51 15.00
N ALA A 6 5.37 3.69 14.69
CA ALA A 6 4.37 3.84 13.63
C ALA A 6 4.93 3.49 12.23
N ARG A 7 6.15 3.93 11.90
CA ARG A 7 6.81 3.51 10.64
C ARG A 7 7.01 2.00 10.56
N ALA A 8 7.51 1.37 11.63
CA ALA A 8 7.69 -0.09 11.67
C ALA A 8 6.35 -0.85 11.55
N ASN A 9 5.27 -0.34 12.15
CA ASN A 9 3.95 -0.91 12.04
C ASN A 9 3.39 -0.82 10.61
N VAL A 10 3.58 0.32 9.92
CA VAL A 10 3.21 0.49 8.51
C VAL A 10 3.93 -0.54 7.64
N ASP A 11 5.24 -0.71 7.80
CA ASP A 11 6.01 -1.73 7.08
C ASP A 11 5.51 -3.15 7.37
N HIS A 12 5.25 -3.46 8.65
CA HIS A 12 4.72 -4.75 9.06
C HIS A 12 3.35 -5.07 8.44
N TYR A 13 2.41 -4.12 8.47
CA TYR A 13 1.08 -4.32 7.91
C TYR A 13 1.10 -4.44 6.39
N ILE A 14 1.96 -3.68 5.69
CA ILE A 14 2.13 -3.80 4.24
C ILE A 14 2.74 -5.16 3.87
N ALA A 15 3.76 -5.62 4.59
CA ALA A 15 4.32 -6.96 4.37
C ALA A 15 3.24 -8.03 4.52
N ARG A 16 2.37 -7.88 5.52
CA ARG A 16 1.26 -8.81 5.77
C ARG A 16 0.20 -8.76 4.67
N LEU A 17 -0.21 -7.57 4.22
CA LEU A 17 -1.18 -7.39 3.13
C LEU A 17 -0.70 -7.93 1.77
N ASN A 18 0.62 -7.99 1.57
CA ASN A 18 1.24 -8.60 0.40
C ASN A 18 1.35 -10.13 0.48
N GLY A 19 1.07 -10.74 1.63
CA GLY A 19 1.00 -12.20 1.77
C GLY A 19 -0.26 -12.78 1.11
N SER A 20 -0.14 -14.01 0.60
CA SER A 20 -1.22 -14.77 -0.04
C SER A 20 -2.29 -15.28 0.94
N ASP A 21 -1.96 -15.37 2.22
CA ASP A 21 -2.69 -16.23 3.17
C ASP A 21 -3.67 -15.44 4.08
N LEU A 22 -4.15 -14.28 3.61
CA LEU A 22 -5.07 -13.44 4.36
C LEU A 22 -6.53 -13.64 3.95
N THR A 23 -7.35 -14.03 4.92
CA THR A 23 -8.81 -13.98 4.78
C THR A 23 -9.29 -12.54 4.54
N PRO A 24 -10.43 -12.33 3.84
CA PRO A 24 -10.96 -10.99 3.59
C PRO A 24 -11.20 -10.16 4.86
N TYR A 25 -11.65 -10.81 5.93
CA TYR A 25 -11.86 -10.17 7.24
C TYR A 25 -10.54 -9.68 7.85
N ASN A 26 -9.50 -10.52 7.85
CA ASN A 26 -8.19 -10.15 8.37
C ASN A 26 -7.55 -9.05 7.52
N ARG A 27 -7.74 -9.09 6.20
CA ARG A 27 -7.29 -8.04 5.28
C ARG A 27 -7.94 -6.69 5.58
N SER A 28 -9.26 -6.66 5.82
CA SER A 28 -9.99 -5.46 6.20
C SER A 28 -9.48 -4.88 7.53
N THR A 29 -9.27 -5.73 8.53
CA THR A 29 -8.74 -5.34 9.84
C THR A 29 -7.33 -4.78 9.74
N ILE A 30 -6.41 -5.47 9.05
CA ILE A 30 -5.02 -5.00 8.86
C ILE A 30 -5.01 -3.68 8.08
N THR A 31 -5.89 -3.52 7.11
CA THR A 31 -6.03 -2.26 6.37
C THR A 31 -6.46 -1.11 7.28
N LYS A 32 -7.41 -1.33 8.19
CA LYS A 32 -7.81 -0.30 9.17
C LYS A 32 -6.67 0.05 10.11
N MET A 33 -5.87 -0.93 10.54
CA MET A 33 -4.70 -0.70 11.39
C MET A 33 -3.61 0.09 10.64
N LEU A 34 -3.38 -0.22 9.36
CA LEU A 34 -2.48 0.54 8.50
C LEU A 34 -2.89 2.02 8.44
N ILE A 35 -4.17 2.29 8.14
CA ILE A 35 -4.70 3.66 8.09
C ILE A 35 -4.52 4.39 9.43
N ALA A 36 -4.75 3.71 10.55
CA ALA A 36 -4.61 4.31 11.88
C ALA A 36 -3.14 4.65 12.22
N GLU A 37 -2.18 3.85 11.79
CA GLU A 37 -0.76 4.18 11.95
C GLU A 37 -0.33 5.30 11.01
N GLU A 38 -0.83 5.28 9.77
CA GLU A 38 -0.67 6.34 8.78
C GLU A 38 -1.22 7.71 9.27
N ASP A 39 -2.38 7.72 9.92
CA ASP A 39 -2.97 8.93 10.52
C ASP A 39 -2.10 9.51 11.64
N LYS A 40 -1.43 8.66 12.44
CA LYS A 40 -0.47 9.10 13.47
C LYS A 40 0.75 9.79 12.87
N LEU A 41 1.09 9.47 11.62
CA LEU A 41 2.21 10.05 10.88
C LEU A 41 1.84 11.32 10.11
N SER A 42 0.55 11.68 10.00
CA SER A 42 0.05 12.77 9.16
C SER A 42 0.43 14.22 9.54
N HIS A 43 1.39 14.44 10.45
CA HIS A 43 1.73 15.77 10.95
C HIS A 43 3.04 16.38 10.43
N ASP A 44 3.90 15.65 9.70
CA ASP A 44 5.18 16.21 9.22
C ASP A 44 5.34 16.07 7.68
N LEU A 45 5.98 17.05 7.04
CA LEU A 45 6.33 17.03 5.60
C LEU A 45 7.19 15.82 5.21
N GLU A 46 8.04 15.34 6.12
CA GLU A 46 8.78 14.08 5.95
C GLU A 46 7.87 12.86 5.78
N HIS A 47 6.63 12.92 6.29
CA HIS A 47 5.67 11.83 6.14
C HIS A 47 4.90 11.89 4.82
N LEU A 48 4.74 13.09 4.23
CA LEU A 48 4.29 13.21 2.85
C LEU A 48 5.33 12.61 1.92
N ASP A 49 6.61 12.98 2.06
CA ASP A 49 7.69 12.40 1.26
C ASP A 49 7.78 10.87 1.42
N PHE A 50 7.66 10.35 2.64
CA PHE A 50 7.61 8.91 2.88
C PHE A 50 6.41 8.23 2.19
N ALA A 51 5.21 8.81 2.30
CA ALA A 51 4.00 8.27 1.69
C ALA A 51 4.07 8.30 0.16
N GLU A 52 4.58 9.40 -0.41
CA GLU A 52 4.75 9.57 -1.86
C GLU A 52 5.80 8.60 -2.42
N ASN A 53 6.92 8.42 -1.72
CA ASN A 53 7.92 7.40 -2.07
C ASN A 53 7.32 5.98 -1.99
N ARG A 54 6.47 5.72 -1.00
CA ARG A 54 5.76 4.43 -0.87
C ARG A 54 4.80 4.19 -2.04
N ALA A 55 4.01 5.20 -2.40
CA ALA A 55 3.09 5.14 -3.53
C ALA A 55 3.84 4.94 -4.86
N ALA A 56 4.98 5.62 -5.05
CA ALA A 56 5.83 5.44 -6.22
C ALA A 56 6.37 4.00 -6.34
N ASN A 57 6.88 3.45 -5.24
CA ASN A 57 7.35 2.06 -5.20
C ASN A 57 6.21 1.06 -5.45
N GLY A 58 5.01 1.35 -4.94
CA GLY A 58 3.83 0.55 -5.19
C GLY A 58 3.42 0.53 -6.67
N ARG A 59 3.45 1.69 -7.38
CA ARG A 59 3.23 1.76 -8.83
C ARG A 59 4.21 0.89 -9.61
N ALA A 60 5.51 1.00 -9.29
CA ALA A 60 6.54 0.17 -9.92
C ALA A 60 6.29 -1.33 -9.71
N ARG A 61 5.76 -1.71 -8.55
CA ARG A 61 5.41 -3.11 -8.25
C ARG A 61 4.16 -3.58 -9.00
N VAL A 62 3.14 -2.74 -9.17
CA VAL A 62 1.98 -3.03 -10.04
C VAL A 62 2.46 -3.30 -11.46
N ASP A 63 3.30 -2.42 -12.01
CA ASP A 63 3.80 -2.55 -13.38
C ASP A 63 4.67 -3.81 -13.54
N HIS A 64 5.51 -4.13 -12.55
CA HIS A 64 6.30 -5.35 -12.56
C HIS A 64 5.43 -6.61 -12.60
N VAL A 65 4.40 -6.70 -11.76
CA VAL A 65 3.51 -7.86 -11.72
C VAL A 65 2.62 -7.94 -12.96
N ARG A 66 2.22 -6.79 -13.53
CA ARG A 66 1.52 -6.74 -14.82
C ARG A 66 2.37 -7.32 -15.94
N ASN A 67 3.64 -6.93 -16.04
CA ASN A 67 4.58 -7.46 -17.02
C ASN A 67 4.83 -8.96 -16.81
N LEU A 68 4.97 -9.40 -15.56
CA LEU A 68 5.14 -10.82 -15.21
C LEU A 68 3.93 -11.65 -15.67
N ARG A 69 2.71 -11.17 -15.37
CA ARG A 69 1.45 -11.80 -15.79
C ARG A 69 1.37 -11.93 -17.30
N GLU A 70 1.76 -10.90 -18.04
CA GLU A 70 1.75 -10.91 -19.51
C GLU A 70 2.70 -11.95 -20.12
N GLY A 71 3.79 -12.29 -19.43
CA GLY A 71 4.73 -13.33 -19.83
C GLY A 71 4.23 -14.77 -19.69
N PHE A 72 3.16 -15.01 -18.91
CA PHE A 72 2.57 -16.35 -18.78
C PHE A 72 1.50 -16.61 -19.83
N ALA A 73 1.42 -17.84 -20.35
CA ALA A 73 0.37 -18.21 -21.29
C ALA A 73 -1.02 -18.20 -20.62
N PHE A 74 -2.07 -17.98 -21.41
CA PHE A 74 -3.44 -18.05 -20.90
C PHE A 74 -3.79 -19.46 -20.40
N GLY A 75 -4.54 -19.51 -19.29
CA GLY A 75 -5.01 -20.77 -18.70
C GLY A 75 -3.95 -21.52 -17.88
N THR A 76 -2.74 -20.98 -17.71
CA THR A 76 -1.76 -21.59 -16.80
C THR A 76 -2.00 -21.16 -15.36
N SER A 77 -1.63 -22.01 -14.41
CA SER A 77 -1.76 -21.74 -12.98
C SER A 77 -0.90 -20.54 -12.55
N GLU A 78 0.25 -20.32 -13.21
CA GLU A 78 1.12 -19.17 -12.98
C GLU A 78 0.43 -17.87 -13.39
N ARG A 79 -0.28 -17.85 -14.54
CA ARG A 79 -1.05 -16.68 -14.97
C ARG A 79 -2.18 -16.37 -13.99
N GLU A 80 -2.91 -17.38 -13.54
CA GLU A 80 -3.97 -17.19 -12.54
C GLU A 80 -3.44 -16.69 -11.19
N GLN A 81 -2.26 -17.16 -10.77
CA GLN A 81 -1.59 -16.66 -9.56
C GLN A 81 -1.15 -15.22 -9.74
N ALA A 82 -0.56 -14.87 -10.88
CA ALA A 82 -0.16 -13.50 -11.21
C ALA A 82 -1.37 -12.56 -11.30
N ASP A 83 -2.52 -13.02 -11.84
CA ASP A 83 -3.78 -12.27 -11.85
C ASP A 83 -4.27 -11.95 -10.43
N ARG A 84 -4.32 -12.96 -9.55
CA ARG A 84 -4.71 -12.76 -8.14
C ARG A 84 -3.77 -11.81 -7.42
N LEU A 85 -2.46 -11.93 -7.67
CA LEU A 85 -1.47 -11.05 -7.09
C LEU A 85 -1.61 -9.60 -7.61
N LEU A 86 -1.84 -9.43 -8.91
CA LEU A 86 -2.03 -8.12 -9.53
C LEU A 86 -3.22 -7.39 -8.91
N VAL A 87 -4.37 -8.05 -8.82
CA VAL A 87 -5.58 -7.49 -8.19
C VAL A 87 -5.30 -7.06 -6.74
N ASN A 88 -4.55 -7.87 -5.99
CA ASN A 88 -4.20 -7.53 -4.60
C ASN A 88 -3.30 -6.29 -4.51
N ILE A 89 -2.30 -6.17 -5.39
CA ILE A 89 -1.36 -5.05 -5.37
C ILE A 89 -2.03 -3.79 -5.90
N GLU A 90 -2.89 -3.87 -6.91
CA GLU A 90 -3.67 -2.73 -7.42
C GLU A 90 -4.61 -2.18 -6.33
N ASN A 91 -5.29 -3.06 -5.60
CA ASN A 91 -6.12 -2.64 -4.45
C ASN A 91 -5.31 -1.97 -3.34
N LEU A 92 -4.08 -2.43 -3.09
CA LEU A 92 -3.18 -1.78 -2.14
C LEU A 92 -2.73 -0.41 -2.68
N GLN A 93 -2.43 -0.32 -3.97
CA GLN A 93 -1.98 0.91 -4.61
C GLN A 93 -3.03 2.02 -4.49
N ILE A 94 -4.31 1.72 -4.75
CA ILE A 94 -5.41 2.68 -4.60
C ILE A 94 -5.40 3.29 -3.20
N ARG A 95 -5.22 2.47 -2.15
CA ARG A 95 -5.21 2.95 -0.76
C ARG A 95 -4.03 3.85 -0.46
N LEU A 96 -2.85 3.53 -1.01
CA LEU A 96 -1.64 4.35 -0.85
C LEU A 96 -1.80 5.72 -1.54
N GLU A 97 -2.40 5.75 -2.75
CA GLU A 97 -2.68 7.00 -3.46
C GLU A 97 -3.71 7.85 -2.72
N GLU A 98 -4.80 7.24 -2.24
CA GLU A 98 -5.80 7.92 -1.42
C GLU A 98 -5.19 8.50 -0.13
N PHE A 99 -4.27 7.77 0.49
CA PHE A 99 -3.56 8.26 1.67
C PHE A 99 -2.67 9.46 1.35
N CYS A 100 -1.90 9.40 0.26
CA CYS A 100 -1.10 10.53 -0.21
C CYS A 100 -1.98 11.76 -0.50
N HIS A 101 -3.14 11.58 -1.13
CA HIS A 101 -4.09 12.66 -1.37
C HIS A 101 -4.60 13.29 -0.07
N ARG A 102 -5.06 12.47 0.89
CA ARG A 102 -5.52 12.97 2.20
C ARG A 102 -4.41 13.73 2.95
N LEU A 103 -3.17 13.26 2.88
CA LEU A 103 -2.03 13.95 3.48
C LEU A 103 -1.80 15.32 2.85
N ARG A 104 -1.80 15.41 1.52
CA ARG A 104 -1.64 16.68 0.79
C ARG A 104 -2.75 17.67 1.15
N GLU A 105 -4.01 17.23 1.13
CA GLU A 105 -5.15 18.08 1.50
C GLU A 105 -5.03 18.60 2.94
N LYS A 106 -4.59 17.76 3.87
CA LYS A 106 -4.40 18.14 5.27
C LYS A 106 -3.25 19.13 5.47
N ILE A 107 -2.14 18.97 4.76
CA ILE A 107 -1.01 19.91 4.80
C ILE A 107 -1.44 21.26 4.20
N ASN A 108 -2.07 21.24 3.02
CA ASN A 108 -2.53 22.45 2.33
C ASN A 108 -3.60 23.21 3.13
N SER A 109 -4.53 22.52 3.80
CA SER A 109 -5.56 23.15 4.64
C SER A 109 -5.02 23.76 5.95
N ARG A 110 -3.78 23.43 6.34
CA ARG A 110 -3.10 24.03 7.50
C ARG A 110 -2.37 25.33 7.17
N GLY A 111 -2.34 25.74 5.90
CA GLY A 111 -1.75 27.01 5.48
C GLY A 111 -0.23 27.10 5.68
N LEU A 112 0.48 26.00 5.43
CA LEU A 112 1.94 26.02 5.20
C LEU A 112 2.24 26.44 3.76
#